data_AF-A0A0E9LWK4-F1
#
_entry.id   AF-A0A0E9LWK4-F1
#
_cell.length_a   1.000
_cell.length_b   1.000
_cell.length_c   1.000
_cell.angle_alpha   90.00
_cell.angle_beta   90.00
_cell.angle_gamma   90.00
#
_symmetry.space_group_name_H-M   'P 1'
#
loop_
_entity.id
_entity.type
_entity.pdbx_description
1 polymer ?
#
loop_
_entity_poly.entity_id
_entity_poly.type
_entity_poly.pdbx_seq_one_letter_code
_entity_poly.pdbx_strand_id
1 'polypeptide(L)' 'MPRNLSGERSRIVISAVHRQENAAIHWHLNGQYLGRTQQNHDMEILPHPGPNTLTLIDEAGQRLVRSFRGAEEPNREH' A
#
# COMPACT_ATOMS: atom_id res chain seq x y z
N MET A 1 9.21 33.99 -3.47
CA MET A 1 8.17 33.09 -4.01
C MET A 1 8.51 31.66 -3.56
N PRO A 2 7.92 31.10 -2.48
CA PRO A 2 8.20 29.71 -2.11
C PRO A 2 7.30 28.78 -2.93
N ARG A 3 7.93 27.94 -3.74
CA ARG A 3 7.30 26.83 -4.48
C ARG A 3 7.36 25.57 -3.62
N ASN A 4 6.24 24.84 -3.59
CA ASN A 4 6.02 23.52 -3.00
C ASN A 4 5.98 23.42 -1.46
N LEU A 5 4.83 23.77 -0.91
CA LEU A 5 4.26 23.12 0.29
C LEU A 5 3.31 22.00 -0.16
N SER A 6 3.77 21.11 -1.04
CA SER A 6 2.99 19.93 -1.36
C SER A 6 3.17 18.97 -0.19
N GLY A 7 2.12 18.81 0.64
CA GLY A 7 2.08 17.81 1.71
C GLY A 7 2.27 16.43 1.10
N GLU A 8 3.52 16.01 0.98
CA GLU A 8 3.88 14.76 0.33
C GLU A 8 3.32 13.61 1.16
N ARG A 9 2.27 12.96 0.62
CA ARG A 9 1.71 11.73 1.16
C ARG A 9 2.88 10.80 1.53
N SER A 10 2.93 10.38 2.79
CA SER A 10 4.01 9.51 3.26
C SER A 10 3.91 8.16 2.56
N ARG A 11 4.94 7.85 1.79
CA ARG A 11 5.12 6.57 1.10
C ARG A 11 5.53 5.53 2.14
N ILE A 12 4.87 4.37 2.15
CA ILE A 12 5.15 3.28 3.10
C ILE A 12 5.49 2.00 2.35
N VAL A 13 6.38 1.20 2.92
CA VAL A 13 6.73 -0.12 2.37
C VAL A 13 5.95 -1.19 3.13
N ILE A 14 5.22 -2.02 2.40
CA ILE A 14 4.52 -3.18 2.95
C ILE A 14 5.23 -4.45 2.50
N SER A 15 5.56 -5.29 3.48
CA SER A 15 6.15 -6.61 3.26
C SER A 15 5.11 -7.69 3.52
N ALA A 16 5.02 -8.67 2.62
CA ALA A 16 4.22 -9.88 2.82
C ALA A 16 5.12 -11.12 2.92
N VAL A 17 4.82 -12.04 3.83
CA VAL A 17 5.53 -13.32 3.93
C VAL A 17 4.64 -14.41 3.37
N HIS A 18 5.10 -15.07 2.30
CA HIS A 18 4.42 -16.20 1.69
C HIS A 18 5.26 -17.47 1.88
N ARG A 19 4.60 -18.63 2.06
CA ARG A 19 5.32 -19.91 2.27
C ARG A 19 6.10 -20.38 1.05
N GLN A 20 5.67 -19.94 -0.13
CA GLN A 20 6.33 -20.21 -1.39
C GLN A 20 7.03 -18.92 -1.82
N GLU A 21 8.35 -18.90 -1.73
CA GLU A 21 9.16 -17.71 -2.03
C GLU A 21 9.03 -17.26 -3.49
N ASN A 22 8.77 -18.18 -4.42
CA ASN A 22 8.64 -17.87 -5.85
C ASN A 22 7.22 -17.48 -6.30
N ALA A 23 6.23 -17.49 -5.42
CA ALA A 23 4.87 -17.12 -5.80
C ALA A 23 4.83 -15.65 -6.26
N ALA A 24 3.97 -15.32 -7.22
CA ALA A 24 3.65 -13.92 -7.50
C ALA A 24 2.52 -13.44 -6.58
N ILE A 25 2.65 -12.22 -6.05
CA ILE A 25 1.58 -11.52 -5.32
C ILE A 25 1.15 -10.30 -6.13
N HIS A 26 -0.14 -10.21 -6.42
CA HIS A 26 -0.80 -9.05 -7.01
C HIS A 26 -1.34 -8.14 -5.92
N TRP A 27 -0.97 -6.87 -5.99
CA TRP A 27 -1.26 -5.87 -4.96
C TRP A 27 -2.33 -4.92 -5.44
N HIS A 28 -3.33 -4.71 -4.59
CA HIS A 28 -4.40 -3.75 -4.83
C HIS A 28 -4.61 -2.86 -3.61
N LEU A 29 -4.68 -1.56 -3.81
CA LEU A 29 -5.01 -0.59 -2.78
C LEU A 29 -6.34 0.07 -3.11
N ASN A 30 -7.30 -0.02 -2.21
CA ASN A 30 -8.66 0.53 -2.38
C ASN A 30 -9.34 0.05 -3.68
N GLY A 31 -9.06 -1.20 -4.08
CA GLY A 31 -9.56 -1.78 -5.32
C GLY A 31 -8.74 -1.45 -6.58
N GLN A 32 -7.79 -0.52 -6.50
CA GLN A 32 -6.90 -0.19 -7.62
C GLN A 32 -5.69 -1.12 -7.65
N TYR A 33 -5.41 -1.72 -8.81
CA TYR A 33 -4.19 -2.50 -9.01
C TYR A 33 -2.95 -1.62 -8.95
N LEU A 34 -1.97 -2.01 -8.15
CA LEU A 34 -0.69 -1.30 -8.00
C LEU A 34 0.45 -2.00 -8.76
N GLY A 35 0.40 -3.33 -8.87
CA GLY A 35 1.44 -4.12 -9.50
C GLY A 35 1.55 -5.52 -8.90
N ARG A 36 2.61 -6.23 -9.26
CA ARG A 36 2.95 -7.52 -8.66
C ARG A 36 4.40 -7.56 -8.18
N THR A 37 4.65 -8.37 -7.16
CA THR A 37 6.00 -8.72 -6.71
C THR A 37 6.19 -10.23 -6.77
N GLN A 38 7.44 -10.64 -6.88
CA GLN A 38 7.87 -12.04 -6.87
C GLN A 38 9.16 -12.11 -6.04
N GLN A 39 9.36 -13.16 -5.25
CA GLN A 39 10.53 -13.34 -4.37
C GLN A 39 10.53 -12.38 -3.17
N ASN A 40 10.87 -11.10 -3.39
CA ASN A 40 10.85 -10.06 -2.37
C ASN A 40 9.49 -9.37 -2.41
N HIS A 41 8.59 -9.82 -1.56
CA HIS A 41 7.21 -9.35 -1.49
C HIS A 41 7.08 -8.01 -0.77
N ASP A 42 7.87 -7.04 -1.20
CA ASP A 42 7.90 -5.67 -0.70
C ASP A 42 7.28 -4.74 -1.74
N MET A 43 6.23 -4.03 -1.35
CA MET A 43 5.63 -3.01 -2.20
C MET A 43 5.53 -1.69 -1.49
N GLU A 44 6.01 -0.68 -2.20
CA GLU A 44 5.86 0.70 -1.82
C GLU A 44 4.49 1.24 -2.24
N ILE A 45 3.72 1.74 -1.27
CA ILE A 45 2.37 2.24 -1.50
C ILE A 45 2.20 3.66 -0.98
N LEU A 46 1.25 4.37 -1.60
CA LEU A 46 0.86 5.72 -1.20
C LEU A 46 -0.58 5.68 -0.68
N PRO A 47 -0.78 5.47 0.63
CA PRO A 47 -2.13 5.40 1.19
C PRO A 47 -2.81 6.76 1.13
N HIS A 48 -4.14 6.73 1.02
CA HIS A 48 -4.96 7.93 1.20
C HIS A 48 -5.07 8.26 2.71
N PRO A 49 -5.26 9.52 3.10
CA PRO A 49 -5.65 9.84 4.48
C PRO A 49 -6.91 9.07 4.88
N GLY A 50 -6.94 8.55 6.11
CA GLY A 50 -8.09 7.79 6.61
C GLY A 50 -8.09 6.32 6.14
N PRO A 51 -9.27 5.67 6.04
CA PRO A 51 -9.35 4.22 5.84
C PRO A 51 -8.85 3.79 4.44
N ASN A 52 -8.00 2.77 4.43
CA ASN A 52 -7.52 2.09 3.25
C ASN A 52 -7.72 0.58 3.36
N THR A 53 -7.87 -0.08 2.23
CA THR A 53 -7.98 -1.53 2.11
C THR A 53 -6.88 -2.03 1.18
N LEU A 54 -5.92 -2.77 1.73
CA LEU A 54 -4.94 -3.53 0.97
C LEU A 54 -5.50 -4.92 0.68
N THR A 55 -5.42 -5.33 -0.58
CA THR A 55 -5.77 -6.66 -1.06
C THR A 55 -4.55 -7.26 -1.75
N LEU A 56 -4.16 -8.45 -1.30
CA LEU A 56 -3.13 -9.27 -1.91
C LEU A 56 -3.78 -10.51 -2.52
N ILE A 57 -3.41 -10.86 -3.75
CA ILE A 57 -3.91 -12.05 -4.44
C ILE A 57 -2.71 -12.83 -4.97
N ASP A 58 -2.60 -14.11 -4.64
CA ASP A 58 -1.55 -14.99 -5.17
C ASP A 58 -1.98 -15.72 -6.46
N GLU A 59 -1.06 -16.47 -7.06
CA GLU A 59 -1.31 -17.23 -8.29
C GLU A 59 -2.31 -18.38 -8.13
N ALA A 60 -2.54 -18.85 -6.90
CA ALA A 60 -3.57 -19.85 -6.60
C ALA A 60 -4.96 -19.19 -6.40
N GLY A 61 -5.04 -17.87 -6.52
CA GLY A 61 -6.25 -17.09 -6.29
C GLY A 61 -6.58 -16.88 -4.82
N GLN A 62 -5.67 -17.21 -3.89
CA GLN A 62 -5.90 -16.91 -2.48
C GLN A 62 -5.81 -15.41 -2.26
N ARG A 63 -6.75 -14.88 -1.47
CA ARG A 63 -6.87 -13.45 -1.21
C ARG A 63 -6.66 -13.14 0.26
N LEU A 64 -5.74 -12.22 0.55
CA LEU A 64 -5.57 -11.62 1.87
C LEU A 64 -6.05 -10.16 1.82
N VAL A 65 -6.95 -9.79 2.72
CA VAL A 65 -7.46 -8.42 2.84
C VAL A 65 -7.08 -7.84 4.20
N ARG A 66 -6.56 -6.60 4.20
CA ARG A 66 -6.18 -5.87 5.41
C ARG A 66 -6.66 -4.42 5.31
N SER A 67 -7.36 -4.00 6.35
CA SER A 67 -7.78 -2.61 6.52
C SER A 67 -6.82 -1.90 7.45
N PHE A 68 -6.41 -0.69 7.08
CA PHE A 68 -5.54 0.16 7.89
C PHE A 68 -5.92 1.63 7.67
N ARG A 69 -5.49 2.52 8.57
CA ARG A 69 -5.66 3.97 8.36
C ARG A 69 -4.34 4.60 7.94
N GLY A 70 -4.35 5.33 6.83
CA GLY A 70 -3.28 6.24 6.48
C GLY A 70 -3.31 7.44 7.43
N ALA A 71 -2.13 7.98 7.74
CA ALA A 71 -2.03 9.17 8.59
C ALA A 71 -2.84 10.31 7.96
N GLU A 72 -3.70 10.91 8.78
CA GLU A 72 -4.37 12.16 8.46
C GLU A 72 -3.38 13.27 8.76
N GLU A 73 -3.20 14.22 7.85
CA GLU A 73 -2.33 15.36 8.13
C GLU A 73 -2.86 16.06 9.39
N PRO A 74 -2.01 16.37 10.39
CA PRO A 74 -2.46 17.09 11.56
C PRO A 74 -3.01 18.43 11.08
N ASN A 75 -4.30 18.67 11.34
CA ASN A 75 -4.97 19.94 11.08
C ASN A 75 -4.17 21.04 11.77
N ARG A 76 -3.33 21.77 11.01
CA ARG A 76 -2.68 22.97 11.52
C ARG A 76 -3.73 24.06 11.55
N GLU A 77 -4.40 24.19 12.68
CA GLU A 77 -5.12 25.39 13.06
C GLU A 77 -4.14 26.57 13.00
N HIS A 78 -4.50 27.59 12.22
CA HIS A 78 -3.71 28.78 11.95
C HIS A 78 -4.25 29.97 12.74
#